data_AF-A0A1F9I001-F1
#
_entry.id   AF-A0A1F9I001-F1
#
_cell.length_a   1.000
_cell.length_b   1.000
_cell.length_c   1.000
_cell.angle_alpha   90.00
_cell.angle_beta   90.00
_cell.angle_gamma   90.00
#
_symmetry.space_group_name_H-M   'P 1'
#
loop_
_entity.id
_entity.type
_entity.pdbx_description
1 polymer ?
#
loop_
_entity_poly.entity_id
_entity_poly.type
_entity_poly.pdbx_seq_one_letter_code
_entity_poly.pdbx_strand_id
1 'polypeptide(L)'
;FLPDLFAAIIILFLGWIGCNIARKVAVRLLKVCQFDVLADRSGLNQALARGGIKQTPTEILGLLIFWFLFLVVIVATLDALGLPGVTETLNAIFLYIPKVVAAMVMLILGLYLANFIETVTRTSCANAGLQQADSIGQVAYYATVVFIIAGILEILEIATEIVVWAFILIFGSVCLALAIAFGLGGREVAARLLERWLEGKDKNK
;
A
#
# COMPACT_ATOMS: atom_id res chain seq x y z
N PHE A 1 27.61 -36.94 0.74
CA PHE A 1 27.99 -36.14 1.92
C PHE A 1 29.19 -35.23 1.67
N LEU A 2 30.42 -35.72 1.44
CA LEU A 2 31.59 -34.86 1.14
C LEU A 2 31.49 -34.05 -0.16
N PRO A 3 30.99 -34.62 -1.29
CA PRO A 3 30.80 -33.86 -2.54
C PRO A 3 29.67 -32.82 -2.44
N ASP A 4 28.56 -33.17 -1.82
CA ASP A 4 27.37 -32.32 -1.68
C ASP A 4 27.62 -31.14 -0.74
N LEU A 5 28.41 -31.34 0.32
CA LEU A 5 28.86 -30.27 1.21
C LEU A 5 29.75 -29.27 0.47
N PHE A 6 30.62 -29.76 -0.42
CA PHE A 6 31.48 -28.90 -1.25
C PHE A 6 30.68 -28.08 -2.26
N ALA A 7 29.69 -28.71 -2.91
CA ALA A 7 28.77 -28.03 -3.82
C ALA A 7 27.95 -26.95 -3.11
N ALA A 8 27.43 -27.25 -1.92
CA ALA A 8 26.69 -26.30 -1.09
C ALA A 8 27.53 -25.08 -0.67
N ILE A 9 28.79 -25.28 -0.27
CA ILE A 9 29.70 -24.19 0.09
C ILE A 9 29.96 -23.27 -1.11
N ILE A 10 30.15 -23.85 -2.31
CA ILE A 10 30.36 -23.09 -3.54
C ILE A 10 29.11 -22.27 -3.90
N ILE A 11 27.93 -22.86 -3.82
CA ILE A 11 26.65 -22.20 -4.10
C ILE A 11 26.43 -21.04 -3.11
N LEU A 12 26.67 -21.27 -1.81
CA LEU A 12 26.54 -20.24 -0.78
C LEU A 12 27.49 -19.06 -1.03
N PHE A 13 28.74 -19.34 -1.39
CA PHE A 13 29.76 -18.32 -1.61
C PHE A 13 29.48 -17.49 -2.87
N LEU A 14 29.17 -18.14 -3.99
CA LEU A 14 28.80 -17.47 -5.25
C LEU A 14 27.50 -16.69 -5.10
N GLY A 15 26.52 -17.28 -4.43
CA GLY A 15 25.24 -16.66 -4.17
C GLY A 15 25.36 -15.43 -3.28
N TRP A 16 26.15 -15.47 -2.20
CA TRP A 16 26.39 -14.31 -1.33
C TRP A 16 26.96 -13.12 -2.11
N ILE A 17 27.92 -13.36 -3.01
CA ILE A 17 28.48 -12.33 -3.89
C ILE A 17 27.41 -11.77 -4.83
N GLY A 18 26.63 -12.65 -5.47
CA GLY A 18 25.54 -12.26 -6.37
C GLY A 18 24.48 -11.38 -5.69
N CYS A 19 24.06 -11.76 -4.47
CA CYS A 19 23.10 -11.00 -3.66
C CYS A 19 23.61 -9.60 -3.34
N ASN A 20 24.90 -9.48 -3.02
CA ASN A 20 25.52 -8.19 -2.69
C ASN A 20 25.59 -7.24 -3.91
N ILE A 21 25.80 -7.80 -5.11
CA ILE A 21 25.79 -7.03 -6.36
C ILE A 21 24.37 -6.59 -6.71
N ALA A 22 23.42 -7.52 -6.70
CA ALA A 22 22.03 -7.23 -7.01
C ALA A 22 21.39 -6.23 -6.02
N ARG A 23 21.72 -6.30 -4.72
CA ARG A 23 21.39 -5.26 -3.73
C ARG A 23 21.88 -3.90 -4.20
N LYS A 24 23.16 -3.78 -4.57
CA LYS A 24 23.74 -2.50 -5.00
C LYS A 24 23.06 -1.97 -6.26
N VAL A 25 22.71 -2.83 -7.22
CA VAL A 25 22.00 -2.45 -8.44
C VAL A 25 20.57 -1.98 -8.12
N ALA A 26 19.84 -2.74 -7.31
CA ALA A 26 18.48 -2.38 -6.90
C ALA A 26 18.45 -1.06 -6.13
N VAL A 27 19.31 -0.88 -5.12
CA VAL A 27 19.42 0.40 -4.38
C VAL A 27 19.76 1.55 -5.32
N ARG A 28 20.64 1.33 -6.30
CA ARG A 28 21.03 2.35 -7.26
C ARG A 28 19.87 2.72 -8.20
N LEU A 29 19.09 1.75 -8.66
CA LEU A 29 17.88 2.00 -9.47
C LEU A 29 16.80 2.73 -8.67
N LEU A 30 16.56 2.34 -7.42
CA LEU A 30 15.57 2.99 -6.56
C LEU A 30 15.98 4.43 -6.19
N LYS A 31 17.28 4.69 -5.96
CA LYS A 31 17.81 6.05 -5.75
C LYS A 31 17.70 6.91 -7.02
N VAL A 32 17.88 6.32 -8.21
CA VAL A 32 17.69 7.02 -9.51
C VAL A 32 16.23 7.41 -9.74
N CYS A 33 15.27 6.63 -9.25
CA CYS A 33 13.84 6.95 -9.32
C CYS A 33 13.36 8.04 -8.33
N GLN A 34 14.25 8.70 -7.59
CA GLN A 34 13.93 9.77 -6.61
C GLN A 34 12.86 9.39 -5.56
N PHE A 35 12.83 8.12 -5.15
CA PHE A 35 11.88 7.61 -4.16
C PHE A 35 12.02 8.30 -2.78
N ASP A 36 13.24 8.72 -2.42
CA ASP A 36 13.52 9.47 -1.19
C ASP A 36 12.83 10.84 -1.15
N VAL A 37 12.66 11.51 -2.30
CA VAL A 37 12.01 12.83 -2.38
C VAL A 37 10.48 12.72 -2.19
N LEU A 38 9.88 11.60 -2.63
CA LEU A 38 8.46 11.30 -2.39
C LEU A 38 8.20 10.89 -0.93
N ALA A 39 9.12 10.16 -0.31
CA ALA A 39 9.03 9.79 1.11
C ALA A 39 9.22 10.99 2.06
N ASP A 40 10.03 11.98 1.67
CA ASP A 40 10.18 13.24 2.40
C ASP A 40 8.91 14.10 2.34
N ARG A 41 8.29 14.21 1.16
CA ARG A 41 7.06 15.02 0.98
C ARG A 41 5.83 14.42 1.67
N SER A 42 5.82 13.12 1.94
CA SER A 42 4.71 12.42 2.62
C SER A 42 4.84 12.37 4.16
N GLY A 43 5.92 12.95 4.73
CA GLY A 43 6.16 12.94 6.18
C GLY A 43 6.62 11.58 6.73
N LEU A 44 6.86 10.59 5.87
CA LEU A 44 7.30 9.25 6.24
C LEU A 44 8.69 9.29 6.92
N ASN A 45 9.58 10.16 6.46
CA ASN A 45 10.87 10.38 7.11
C ASN A 45 10.76 10.92 8.54
N GLN A 46 9.75 11.76 8.86
CA GLN A 46 9.52 12.19 10.25
C GLN A 46 8.93 11.07 11.13
N ALA A 47 8.11 10.19 10.57
CA ALA A 47 7.58 9.03 11.29
C ALA A 47 8.70 8.00 11.60
N LEU A 48 9.58 7.71 10.64
CA LEU A 48 10.73 6.80 10.85
C LEU A 48 11.79 7.40 11.79
N ALA A 49 12.07 8.71 11.68
CA ALA A 49 13.00 9.39 12.58
C ALA A 49 12.51 9.40 14.04
N ARG A 50 11.20 9.54 14.26
CA ARG A 50 10.59 9.39 15.60
C ARG A 50 10.69 7.96 16.15
N GLY A 51 10.78 6.96 15.27
CA GLY A 51 11.02 5.55 15.62
C GLY A 51 12.50 5.17 15.79
N GLY A 52 13.45 6.10 15.66
CA GLY A 52 14.88 5.85 15.83
C GLY A 52 15.58 5.16 14.64
N ILE A 53 14.90 5.03 13.50
CA ILE A 53 15.44 4.37 12.31
C ILE A 53 16.20 5.40 11.47
N LYS A 54 17.53 5.30 11.43
CA LYS A 54 18.42 6.22 10.66
C LYS A 54 18.55 5.86 9.17
N GLN A 55 17.90 4.79 8.72
CA GLN A 55 18.02 4.30 7.34
C GLN A 55 16.94 4.93 6.46
N THR A 56 17.32 5.27 5.23
CA THR A 56 16.35 5.79 4.23
C THR A 56 15.38 4.67 3.80
N PRO A 57 14.13 5.00 3.40
CA PRO A 57 13.17 4.01 2.89
C PRO A 57 13.76 3.18 1.74
N THR A 58 14.59 3.82 0.91
CA THR A 58 15.32 3.19 -0.19
C THR A 58 16.37 2.17 0.28
N GLU A 59 17.02 2.41 1.42
CA GLU A 59 17.98 1.48 2.02
C GLU A 59 17.29 0.30 2.69
N ILE A 60 16.12 0.51 3.29
CA ILE A 60 15.29 -0.57 3.84
C ILE A 60 14.83 -1.51 2.72
N LEU A 61 14.33 -0.95 1.61
CA LEU A 61 14.00 -1.68 0.39
C LEU A 61 15.20 -2.47 -0.15
N GLY A 62 16.37 -1.84 -0.20
CA GLY A 62 17.62 -2.50 -0.59
C GLY A 62 18.01 -3.66 0.32
N LEU A 63 17.86 -3.49 1.63
CA LEU A 63 18.12 -4.54 2.61
C LEU A 63 17.15 -5.71 2.43
N LEU A 64 15.89 -5.42 2.11
CA LEU A 64 14.85 -6.42 1.87
C LEU A 64 15.16 -7.25 0.61
N ILE A 65 15.60 -6.60 -0.47
CA ILE A 65 16.03 -7.27 -1.71
C ILE A 65 17.29 -8.14 -1.48
N PHE A 66 18.22 -7.67 -0.64
CA PHE A 66 19.40 -8.48 -0.26
C PHE A 66 18.99 -9.75 0.48
N TRP A 67 18.16 -9.61 1.52
CA TRP A 67 17.67 -10.75 2.28
C TRP A 67 16.87 -11.71 1.40
N PHE A 68 16.13 -11.20 0.41
CA PHE A 68 15.40 -12.01 -0.56
C PHE A 68 16.32 -12.90 -1.39
N LEU A 69 17.27 -12.29 -2.10
CA LEU A 69 18.19 -13.03 -2.96
C LEU A 69 19.03 -14.00 -2.13
N PHE A 70 19.41 -13.60 -0.92
CA PHE A 70 20.18 -14.46 -0.03
C PHE A 70 19.38 -15.67 0.43
N LEU A 71 18.07 -15.51 0.64
CA LEU A 71 17.17 -16.61 0.95
C LEU A 71 17.09 -17.62 -0.22
N VAL A 72 17.05 -17.18 -1.48
CA VAL A 72 17.11 -18.06 -2.66
C VAL A 72 18.38 -18.90 -2.66
N VAL A 73 19.51 -18.26 -2.36
CA VAL A 73 20.81 -18.93 -2.29
C VAL A 73 20.81 -19.98 -1.18
N ILE A 74 20.22 -19.67 -0.02
CA ILE A 74 20.05 -20.63 1.08
C ILE A 74 19.19 -21.81 0.63
N VAL A 75 18.05 -21.59 -0.05
CA VAL A 75 17.20 -22.67 -0.57
C VAL A 75 17.97 -23.57 -1.53
N ALA A 76 18.66 -22.98 -2.51
CA ALA A 76 19.46 -23.73 -3.48
C ALA A 76 20.61 -24.51 -2.80
N THR A 77 21.17 -23.95 -1.73
CA THR A 77 22.22 -24.61 -0.92
C THR A 77 21.65 -25.80 -0.15
N LEU A 78 20.46 -25.66 0.45
CA LEU A 78 19.79 -26.72 1.20
C LEU A 78 19.28 -27.84 0.28
N ASP A 79 18.83 -27.50 -0.92
CA ASP A 79 18.41 -28.44 -1.95
C ASP A 79 19.61 -29.25 -2.48
N ALA A 80 20.74 -28.59 -2.73
CA ALA A 80 22.01 -29.26 -3.05
C ALA A 80 22.52 -30.17 -1.92
N LEU A 81 22.10 -29.93 -0.67
CA LEU A 81 22.40 -30.77 0.49
C LEU A 81 21.46 -31.98 0.63
N GLY A 82 20.43 -32.09 -0.22
CA GLY A 82 19.47 -33.19 -0.22
C GLY A 82 18.44 -33.13 0.93
N LEU A 83 18.05 -31.93 1.35
CA LEU A 83 17.08 -31.69 2.44
C LEU A 83 15.72 -31.16 1.93
N PRO A 84 14.94 -31.95 1.17
CA PRO A 84 13.74 -31.48 0.46
C PRO A 84 12.63 -30.95 1.38
N GLY A 85 12.51 -31.48 2.61
CA GLY A 85 11.50 -31.02 3.58
C GLY A 85 11.72 -29.58 4.08
N VAL A 86 12.96 -29.08 3.99
CA VAL A 86 13.29 -27.69 4.35
C VAL A 86 13.05 -26.78 3.14
N THR A 87 13.33 -27.26 1.92
CA THR A 87 13.15 -26.54 0.64
C THR A 87 11.70 -26.07 0.43
N GLU A 88 10.70 -26.89 0.79
CA GLU A 88 9.28 -26.56 0.58
C GLU A 88 8.79 -25.42 1.47
N THR A 89 9.22 -25.40 2.75
CA THR A 89 8.90 -24.30 3.68
C THR A 89 9.57 -22.99 3.25
N LEU A 90 10.81 -23.04 2.77
CA LEU A 90 11.45 -21.83 2.25
C LEU A 90 10.87 -21.36 0.91
N ASN A 91 10.32 -22.26 0.07
CA ASN A 91 9.60 -21.87 -1.14
C ASN A 91 8.35 -21.02 -0.83
N ALA A 92 7.62 -21.34 0.25
CA ALA A 92 6.52 -20.49 0.71
C ALA A 92 7.00 -19.08 1.09
N ILE A 93 8.15 -18.98 1.77
CA ILE A 93 8.77 -17.69 2.10
C ILE A 93 9.20 -16.96 0.82
N PHE A 94 9.73 -17.67 -0.18
CA PHE A 94 10.11 -17.08 -1.47
C PHE A 94 8.92 -16.48 -2.20
N LEU A 95 7.79 -17.20 -2.26
CA LEU A 95 6.56 -16.71 -2.89
C LEU A 95 5.91 -15.54 -2.15
N TYR A 96 6.24 -15.35 -0.86
CA TYR A 96 5.76 -14.23 -0.07
C TYR A 96 6.47 -12.91 -0.41
N ILE A 97 7.71 -12.97 -0.90
CA ILE A 97 8.53 -11.77 -1.07
C ILE A 97 8.05 -10.86 -2.21
N PRO A 98 7.59 -11.38 -3.36
CA PRO A 98 6.88 -10.55 -4.35
C PRO A 98 5.72 -9.76 -3.74
N LYS A 99 4.98 -10.34 -2.77
CA LYS A 99 3.89 -9.65 -2.06
C LYS A 99 4.42 -8.51 -1.21
N VAL A 100 5.52 -8.71 -0.49
CA VAL A 100 6.18 -7.66 0.30
C VAL A 100 6.67 -6.51 -0.59
N VAL A 101 7.23 -6.82 -1.76
CA VAL A 101 7.65 -5.80 -2.74
C VAL A 101 6.43 -5.03 -3.27
N ALA A 102 5.35 -5.73 -3.63
CA ALA A 102 4.11 -5.10 -4.08
C ALA A 102 3.51 -4.19 -2.99
N ALA A 103 3.51 -4.63 -1.72
CA ALA A 103 3.07 -3.84 -0.58
C ALA A 103 3.90 -2.56 -0.38
N MET A 104 5.23 -2.64 -0.52
CA MET A 104 6.08 -1.45 -0.47
C MET A 104 5.80 -0.51 -1.63
N VAL A 105 5.70 -1.01 -2.87
CA VAL A 105 5.37 -0.17 -4.04
C VAL A 105 4.01 0.51 -3.83
N MET A 106 3.00 -0.22 -3.36
CA MET A 106 1.69 0.33 -3.03
C MET A 106 1.75 1.37 -1.92
N LEU A 107 2.57 1.18 -0.89
CA LEU A 107 2.74 2.17 0.18
C LEU A 107 3.26 3.50 -0.38
N ILE A 108 4.31 3.48 -1.22
CA ILE A 108 4.87 4.73 -1.75
C ILE A 108 3.95 5.37 -2.78
N LEU A 109 3.45 4.60 -3.74
CA LEU A 109 2.52 5.14 -4.75
C LEU A 109 1.21 5.61 -4.11
N GLY A 110 0.72 4.87 -3.12
CA GLY A 110 -0.46 5.19 -2.34
C GLY A 110 -0.28 6.49 -1.58
N LEU A 111 0.78 6.65 -0.80
CA LEU A 111 1.02 7.90 -0.06
C LEU A 111 1.15 9.10 -1.00
N TYR A 112 1.76 8.93 -2.17
CA TYR A 112 1.78 9.97 -3.20
C TYR A 112 0.38 10.32 -3.68
N LEU A 113 -0.44 9.31 -3.98
CA LEU A 113 -1.83 9.48 -4.36
C LEU A 113 -2.65 10.17 -3.26
N ALA A 114 -2.43 9.84 -1.99
CA ALA A 114 -3.11 10.46 -0.85
C ALA A 114 -2.78 11.96 -0.75
N ASN A 115 -1.51 12.34 -0.90
CA ASN A 115 -1.09 13.75 -0.92
C ASN A 115 -1.67 14.50 -2.13
N PHE A 116 -1.73 13.83 -3.29
CA PHE A 116 -2.35 14.40 -4.48
C PHE A 116 -3.84 14.66 -4.26
N ILE A 117 -4.57 13.68 -3.70
CA ILE A 117 -5.99 13.80 -3.38
C ILE A 117 -6.23 14.90 -2.34
N GLU A 118 -5.40 15.00 -1.30
CA GLU A 118 -5.47 16.10 -0.32
C GLU A 118 -5.35 17.45 -1.02
N THR A 119 -4.33 17.61 -1.87
CA THR A 119 -4.04 18.90 -2.53
C THR A 119 -5.16 19.28 -3.50
N VAL A 120 -5.64 18.33 -4.31
CA VAL A 120 -6.74 18.55 -5.26
C VAL A 120 -8.02 18.91 -4.50
N THR A 121 -8.32 18.20 -3.42
CA THR A 121 -9.53 18.44 -2.62
C THR A 121 -9.45 19.80 -1.92
N ARG A 122 -8.33 20.09 -1.27
CA ARG A 122 -8.07 21.37 -0.58
C ARG A 122 -8.17 22.55 -1.55
N THR A 123 -7.51 22.47 -2.70
CA THR A 123 -7.54 23.55 -3.71
C THR A 123 -8.94 23.73 -4.30
N SER A 124 -9.66 22.65 -4.58
CA SER A 124 -11.05 22.72 -5.07
C SER A 124 -11.98 23.38 -4.05
N CYS A 125 -11.89 23.00 -2.77
CA CYS A 125 -12.68 23.60 -1.71
C CYS A 125 -12.30 25.06 -1.42
N ALA A 126 -11.01 25.39 -1.47
CA ALA A 126 -10.54 26.76 -1.32
C ALA A 126 -11.06 27.67 -2.45
N ASN A 127 -11.01 27.18 -3.69
CA ASN A 127 -11.56 27.88 -4.86
C ASN A 127 -13.09 28.05 -4.79
N ALA A 128 -13.79 27.15 -4.10
CA ALA A 128 -15.23 27.26 -3.84
C ALA A 128 -15.58 28.20 -2.67
N GLY A 129 -14.57 28.82 -2.02
CA GLY A 129 -14.77 29.77 -0.91
C GLY A 129 -15.04 29.11 0.44
N LEU A 130 -14.80 27.81 0.60
CA LEU A 130 -14.98 27.12 1.88
C LEU A 130 -13.82 27.45 2.83
N GLN A 131 -14.11 28.11 3.96
CA GLN A 131 -13.10 28.44 4.98
C GLN A 131 -12.47 27.19 5.62
N GLN A 132 -13.15 26.04 5.61
CA GLN A 132 -12.62 24.77 6.13
C GLN A 132 -11.91 23.89 5.06
N ALA A 133 -11.46 24.47 3.95
CA ALA A 133 -10.79 23.72 2.87
C ALA A 133 -9.60 22.86 3.36
N ASP A 134 -8.85 23.36 4.36
CA ASP A 134 -7.74 22.63 4.97
C ASP A 134 -8.19 21.35 5.67
N SER A 135 -9.26 21.42 6.46
CA SER A 135 -9.80 20.27 7.19
C SER A 135 -10.37 19.22 6.24
N ILE A 136 -11.04 19.64 5.16
CA ILE A 136 -11.60 18.72 4.16
C ILE A 136 -10.48 17.99 3.42
N GLY A 137 -9.41 18.70 3.05
CA GLY A 137 -8.21 18.09 2.47
C GLY A 137 -7.60 17.04 3.40
N GLN A 138 -7.42 17.35 4.67
CA GLN A 138 -6.88 16.41 5.66
C GLN A 138 -7.76 15.17 5.84
N VAL A 139 -9.09 15.33 5.89
CA VAL A 139 -10.01 14.19 5.96
C VAL A 139 -9.87 13.29 4.72
N ALA A 140 -9.74 13.88 3.53
CA ALA A 140 -9.51 13.13 2.28
C ALA A 140 -8.17 12.38 2.30
N TYR A 141 -7.11 13.00 2.85
CA TYR A 141 -5.82 12.33 3.07
C TYR A 141 -5.97 11.10 3.96
N TYR A 142 -6.52 11.25 5.17
CA TYR A 142 -6.65 10.16 6.12
C TYR A 142 -7.56 9.04 5.59
N ALA A 143 -8.65 9.40 4.92
CA ALA A 143 -9.50 8.41 4.26
C ALA A 143 -8.69 7.58 3.25
N THR A 144 -7.93 8.23 2.37
CA THR A 144 -7.11 7.55 1.37
C THR A 144 -6.02 6.68 2.01
N VAL A 145 -5.35 7.17 3.06
CA VAL A 145 -4.33 6.40 3.79
C VAL A 145 -4.91 5.15 4.42
N VAL A 146 -6.10 5.21 5.01
CA VAL A 146 -6.79 4.04 5.56
C VAL A 146 -7.04 2.99 4.48
N PHE A 147 -7.46 3.40 3.27
CA PHE A 147 -7.60 2.49 2.13
C PHE A 147 -6.28 1.85 1.71
N ILE A 148 -5.19 2.62 1.64
CA ILE A 148 -3.87 2.12 1.26
C ILE A 148 -3.38 1.09 2.27
N ILE A 149 -3.55 1.37 3.56
CA ILE A 149 -3.18 0.43 4.63
C ILE A 149 -4.00 -0.85 4.51
N ALA A 150 -5.32 -0.75 4.34
CA ALA A 150 -6.18 -1.91 4.13
C ALA A 150 -5.74 -2.75 2.91
N GLY A 151 -5.43 -2.09 1.78
CA GLY A 151 -4.94 -2.76 0.58
C GLY A 151 -3.57 -3.42 0.75
N ILE A 152 -2.68 -2.84 1.56
CA ILE A 152 -1.40 -3.46 1.91
C ILE A 152 -1.62 -4.74 2.73
N LEU A 153 -2.53 -4.71 3.72
CA LEU A 153 -2.88 -5.89 4.51
C LEU A 153 -3.45 -7.00 3.61
N GLU A 154 -4.23 -6.62 2.59
CA GLU A 154 -4.76 -7.53 1.58
C GLU A 154 -3.64 -8.18 0.73
N ILE A 155 -2.75 -7.38 0.15
CA ILE A 155 -1.60 -7.87 -0.65
C ILE A 155 -0.73 -8.82 0.17
N LEU A 156 -0.51 -8.47 1.44
CA LEU A 156 0.34 -9.21 2.35
C LEU A 156 -0.32 -10.49 2.86
N GLU A 157 -1.58 -10.73 2.47
CA GLU A 157 -2.42 -11.85 2.86
C GLU A 157 -2.59 -12.00 4.38
N ILE A 158 -2.47 -10.90 5.12
CA ILE A 158 -2.61 -10.92 6.58
C ILE A 158 -4.07 -10.74 6.93
N ALA A 159 -4.70 -11.83 7.36
CA ALA A 159 -6.08 -11.83 7.85
C ALA A 159 -7.04 -11.09 6.90
N THR A 160 -6.87 -11.31 5.59
CA THR A 160 -7.54 -10.55 4.53
C THR A 160 -9.05 -10.57 4.67
N GLU A 161 -9.62 -11.73 5.00
CA GLU A 161 -11.06 -11.85 5.26
C GLU A 161 -11.49 -10.91 6.39
N ILE A 162 -10.78 -10.90 7.52
CA ILE A 162 -11.10 -10.06 8.67
C ILE A 162 -11.04 -8.57 8.28
N VAL A 163 -10.00 -8.18 7.54
CA VAL A 163 -9.81 -6.80 7.08
C VAL A 163 -10.95 -6.37 6.15
N VAL A 164 -11.32 -7.20 5.17
CA VAL A 164 -12.41 -6.93 4.22
C VAL A 164 -13.75 -6.82 4.95
N TRP A 165 -14.05 -7.73 5.88
CA TRP A 165 -15.28 -7.67 6.67
C TRP A 165 -15.36 -6.41 7.53
N ALA A 166 -14.29 -6.07 8.25
CA ALA A 166 -14.23 -4.86 9.06
C ALA A 166 -14.43 -3.61 8.19
N PHE A 167 -13.79 -3.57 7.03
CA PHE A 167 -13.93 -2.49 6.07
C PHE A 167 -15.37 -2.36 5.58
N ILE A 168 -15.99 -3.45 5.10
CA ILE A 168 -17.39 -3.48 4.63
C ILE A 168 -18.35 -3.01 5.73
N LEU A 169 -18.16 -3.46 6.97
CA LEU A 169 -19.04 -3.08 8.07
C LEU A 169 -18.94 -1.59 8.40
N ILE A 170 -17.71 -1.07 8.51
CA ILE A 170 -17.48 0.34 8.81
C ILE A 170 -17.96 1.22 7.67
N PHE A 171 -17.47 1.00 6.44
CA PHE A 171 -17.89 1.78 5.28
C PHE A 171 -19.38 1.63 4.99
N GLY A 172 -19.90 0.40 5.06
CA GLY A 172 -21.31 0.12 4.89
C GLY A 172 -22.17 0.88 5.89
N SER A 173 -21.76 0.96 7.17
CA SER A 173 -22.48 1.73 8.18
C SER A 173 -22.49 3.24 7.89
N VAL A 174 -21.37 3.81 7.46
CA VAL A 174 -21.27 5.24 7.11
C VAL A 174 -22.11 5.55 5.88
N CYS A 175 -21.99 4.73 4.83
CA CYS A 175 -22.79 4.86 3.62
C CYS A 175 -24.30 4.73 3.92
N LEU A 176 -24.69 3.79 4.77
CA LEU A 176 -26.07 3.61 5.19
C LEU A 176 -26.57 4.81 5.99
N ALA A 177 -25.79 5.31 6.94
CA ALA A 177 -26.13 6.49 7.73
C ALA A 177 -26.35 7.73 6.84
N LEU A 178 -25.45 7.95 5.87
CA LEU A 178 -25.60 9.03 4.89
C LEU A 178 -26.81 8.82 4.00
N ALA A 179 -27.03 7.61 3.51
CA ALA A 179 -28.20 7.28 2.68
C ALA A 179 -29.52 7.58 3.42
N ILE A 180 -29.59 7.26 4.72
CA ILE A 180 -30.75 7.56 5.56
C ILE A 180 -30.87 9.07 5.81
N ALA A 181 -29.77 9.75 6.14
CA ALA A 181 -29.76 11.19 6.40
C ALA A 181 -30.21 12.01 5.18
N PHE A 182 -29.66 11.72 4.00
CA PHE A 182 -30.07 12.36 2.75
C PHE A 182 -31.44 11.88 2.26
N GLY A 183 -31.76 10.60 2.41
CA GLY A 183 -33.04 10.04 2.00
C GLY A 183 -34.23 10.62 2.78
N LEU A 184 -34.11 10.69 4.10
CA LEU A 184 -35.14 11.29 4.95
C LEU A 184 -35.12 12.82 4.88
N GLY A 185 -33.94 13.45 4.93
CA GLY A 185 -33.80 14.92 4.90
C GLY A 185 -34.14 15.56 3.55
N GLY A 186 -33.90 14.85 2.44
CA GLY A 186 -34.20 15.30 1.08
C GLY A 186 -35.62 15.00 0.60
N ARG A 187 -36.42 14.26 1.40
CA ARG A 187 -37.76 13.79 1.02
C ARG A 187 -38.66 14.93 0.56
N GLU A 188 -38.67 16.05 1.28
CA GLU A 188 -39.52 17.19 0.94
C GLU A 188 -39.07 17.91 -0.32
N VAL A 189 -37.76 17.99 -0.56
CA VAL A 189 -37.20 18.62 -1.76
C VAL A 189 -37.52 17.75 -2.98
N ALA A 190 -37.37 16.42 -2.85
CA ALA A 190 -37.75 15.46 -3.88
C ALA A 190 -39.25 15.53 -4.18
N ALA A 191 -40.11 15.63 -3.17
CA ALA A 191 -41.56 15.77 -3.33
C ALA A 191 -41.92 17.03 -4.13
N ARG A 192 -41.37 18.20 -3.74
CA ARG A 192 -41.61 19.48 -4.42
C ARG A 192 -41.11 19.50 -5.87
N LEU A 193 -39.98 18.85 -6.16
CA LEU A 193 -39.47 18.70 -7.52
C LEU A 193 -40.40 17.84 -8.38
N LEU A 194 -40.93 16.76 -7.82
CA LEU A 194 -41.86 15.87 -8.51
C LEU A 194 -43.18 16.57 -8.82
N GLU A 195 -43.73 17.32 -7.85
CA GLU A 195 -44.95 18.11 -8.02
C GLU A 195 -44.80 19.17 -9.13
N ARG A 196 -43.72 19.94 -9.13
CA ARG A 196 -43.44 20.92 -10.19
C ARG A 196 -43.32 20.28 -11.57
N TRP A 197 -42.73 19.09 -11.65
CA TRP A 197 -42.57 18.36 -12.91
C TRP A 197 -43.91 17.81 -13.43
N LEU A 198 -44.79 17.40 -12.52
CA LEU A 198 -46.16 16.96 -12.84
C LEU A 198 -47.05 18.14 -13.28
N GLU A 199 -47.03 19.27 -12.57
CA GLU A 199 -47.79 20.48 -12.94
C GLU A 199 -47.34 21.08 -14.28
N GLY A 200 -46.04 21.05 -14.58
CA GLY A 200 -45.50 21.48 -15.88
C GLY A 200 -45.98 20.60 -17.04
N LYS A 201 -46.38 19.35 -16.78
CA LYS A 201 -46.90 18.42 -17.78
C LYS A 201 -48.38 18.61 -18.05
N ASP A 202 -49.15 19.08 -17.07
CA ASP A 202 -50.59 19.35 -17.21
C ASP A 202 -50.88 20.68 -17.93
N LYS A 203 -49.97 21.66 -17.87
CA LYS A 203 -50.10 22.94 -18.60
C LYS A 203 -49.82 22.86 -20.11
N ASN A 204 -49.32 21.73 -20.59
CA ASN A 204 -48.93 21.53 -22.00
C ASN A 204 -49.90 20.60 -22.76
N LYS A 205 -51.10 20.38 -22.20
CA LYS A 205 -52.28 19.79 -22.85
C LYS A 205 -53.38 20.85 -22.94
#